data_AF-A0A0M0J9V2-F1
#
_entry.id   AF-A0A0M0J9V2-F1
#
_cell.length_a   1.000
_cell.length_b   1.000
_cell.length_c   1.000
_cell.angle_alpha   90.00
_cell.angle_beta   90.00
_cell.angle_gamma   90.00
#
_symmetry.space_group_name_H-M   'P 1'
#
loop_
_entity.id
_entity.type
_entity.pdbx_description
1 polymer ?
#
loop_
_entity_poly.entity_id
_entity_poly.type
_entity_poly.pdbx_seq_one_letter_code
_entity_poly.pdbx_strand_id
1 'polypeptide(L)'
;MATAGLSMAPRTLPPTCVAFGSSGWDGPGFVASGGLELSYWDLHGFLLLPTLWLLTAGKPTMLNDERDPLKTTASFAYLAFILTIAVGQAFVWDSVGAQIGIWTFNPAKVTGLGAATLLPLEEILWLFHHVIKAALWTLKMSEWTLTAAPDGTPAPMADSVRAAGNAVLAAMTLAGLAALAGDEDHHKCLGLIATFFAPVFAVVWNLGARYLRSHWRLFVSSWLPPGMWTVCIDCVGQQQGVWSFPSRYLTGLSTLPEGLLKLDIAAVYLVSTFAVTATGAIILAASEEFAELGTAPSADAESLWDLFLFILHGAAPKTAERVAQAMPPASSSWRVLSAE
;
A
#
# COMPACT_ATOMS: atom_id res chain seq x y z
N MET A 1 47.40 56.60 7.75
CA MET A 1 46.93 56.35 6.38
C MET A 1 46.98 54.85 6.15
N ALA A 2 45.83 54.18 6.23
CA ALA A 2 45.69 52.74 6.08
C ALA A 2 45.24 52.44 4.65
N THR A 3 45.94 51.57 3.94
CA THR A 3 45.54 51.02 2.65
C THR A 3 44.97 49.62 2.85
N ALA A 4 43.64 49.54 2.80
CA ALA A 4 42.91 48.27 2.85
C ALA A 4 42.98 47.58 1.48
N GLY A 5 43.62 46.40 1.43
CA GLY A 5 43.58 45.50 0.28
C GLY A 5 42.28 44.69 0.31
N LEU A 6 41.38 44.95 -0.63
CA LEU A 6 40.19 44.14 -0.89
C LEU A 6 40.60 42.81 -1.54
N SER A 7 40.63 41.74 -0.75
CA SER A 7 40.70 40.36 -1.24
C SER A 7 39.30 39.96 -1.77
N MET A 8 39.14 39.85 -3.08
CA MET A 8 37.93 39.27 -3.67
C MET A 8 37.89 37.77 -3.36
N ALA A 9 36.85 37.33 -2.66
CA ALA A 9 36.53 35.91 -2.48
C ALA A 9 36.18 35.25 -3.84
N PRO A 10 36.41 33.94 -4.00
CA PRO A 10 36.09 33.23 -5.23
C PRO A 10 34.57 33.22 -5.44
N ARG A 11 34.13 33.57 -6.65
CA ARG A 11 32.74 33.40 -7.09
C ARG A 11 32.37 31.93 -6.97
N THR A 12 31.34 31.64 -6.19
CA THR A 12 30.64 30.35 -6.19
C THR A 12 30.15 30.06 -7.60
N LEU A 13 30.58 28.92 -8.14
CA LEU A 13 30.05 28.38 -9.39
C LEU A 13 28.54 28.05 -9.20
N PRO A 14 27.71 28.18 -10.24
CA PRO A 14 26.32 27.75 -10.20
C PRO A 14 26.23 26.25 -9.88
N PRO A 15 25.10 25.75 -9.36
CA PRO A 15 24.94 24.34 -9.06
C PRO A 15 25.25 23.54 -10.32
N THR A 16 26.30 22.75 -10.26
CA THR A 16 26.66 21.75 -11.26
C THR A 16 25.39 21.00 -11.63
N CYS A 17 24.99 21.07 -12.91
CA CYS A 17 24.15 20.04 -13.50
C CYS A 17 24.73 18.71 -13.07
N VAL A 18 24.05 18.01 -12.18
CA VAL A 18 24.35 16.62 -11.87
C VAL A 18 24.19 15.94 -13.22
N ALA A 19 25.32 15.54 -13.83
CA ALA A 19 25.28 14.67 -14.98
C ALA A 19 24.41 13.48 -14.56
N PHE A 20 23.32 13.25 -15.29
CA PHE A 20 22.50 12.06 -15.11
C PHE A 20 23.42 10.87 -15.36
N GLY A 21 24.01 10.34 -14.29
CA GLY A 21 24.77 9.10 -14.33
C GLY A 21 23.84 7.99 -14.81
N SER A 22 24.42 6.97 -15.45
CA SER A 22 23.74 5.74 -15.88
C SER A 22 22.58 5.42 -14.93
N SER A 23 21.40 5.13 -15.46
CA SER A 23 20.14 4.84 -14.74
C SER A 23 20.21 3.68 -13.73
N GLY A 24 21.43 3.22 -13.40
CA GLY A 24 21.75 2.00 -12.69
C GLY A 24 21.38 0.78 -13.49
N TRP A 25 21.07 0.94 -14.79
CA TRP A 25 20.56 -0.11 -15.66
C TRP A 25 21.57 -0.38 -16.78
N ASP A 26 22.17 -1.57 -16.75
CA ASP A 26 23.11 -2.05 -17.77
C ASP A 26 22.56 -3.28 -18.54
N GLY A 27 21.30 -3.66 -18.31
CA GLY A 27 20.67 -4.85 -18.88
C GLY A 27 19.92 -4.61 -20.22
N PRO A 28 19.53 -5.66 -20.96
CA PRO A 28 18.71 -5.49 -22.16
C PRO A 28 17.31 -5.00 -21.75
N GLY A 29 16.85 -3.88 -22.33
CA GLY A 29 15.55 -3.30 -21.99
C GLY A 29 14.36 -4.23 -22.34
N PHE A 30 13.24 -4.09 -21.62
CA PHE A 30 11.98 -4.77 -21.95
C PHE A 30 11.37 -4.23 -23.25
N VAL A 31 11.69 -2.98 -23.56
CA VAL A 31 11.24 -2.28 -24.75
C VAL A 31 12.48 -1.94 -25.56
N ALA A 32 12.61 -2.52 -26.76
CA ALA A 32 13.59 -2.04 -27.72
C ALA A 32 13.30 -0.55 -27.95
N SER A 33 14.30 0.31 -27.74
CA SER A 33 14.17 1.76 -27.94
C SER A 33 13.97 2.05 -29.43
N GLY A 34 12.74 1.85 -29.93
CA GLY A 34 12.34 2.12 -31.31
C GLY A 34 12.26 3.62 -31.62
N GLY A 35 13.07 4.46 -30.95
CA GLY A 35 13.07 5.91 -31.06
C GLY A 35 11.97 6.64 -30.28
N LEU A 36 11.07 5.94 -29.61
CA LEU A 36 10.06 6.54 -28.73
C LEU A 36 10.67 6.86 -27.37
N GLU A 37 10.82 8.15 -27.06
CA GLU A 37 11.18 8.62 -25.73
C GLU A 37 9.92 8.84 -24.90
N LEU A 38 9.76 8.07 -23.82
CA LEU A 38 8.65 8.25 -22.90
C LEU A 38 8.94 9.36 -21.88
N SER A 39 7.91 10.15 -21.58
CA SER A 39 7.83 11.09 -20.47
C SER A 39 7.18 10.44 -19.24
N TYR A 40 7.15 11.16 -18.12
CA TYR A 40 6.44 10.67 -16.93
C TYR A 40 4.92 10.57 -17.18
N TRP A 41 4.32 11.51 -17.92
CA TRP A 41 2.90 11.42 -18.26
C TRP A 41 2.54 10.16 -19.05
N ASP A 42 3.43 9.67 -19.92
CA ASP A 42 3.18 8.44 -20.67
C ASP A 42 3.12 7.22 -19.75
N LEU A 43 4.07 7.12 -18.81
CA LEU A 43 4.11 6.05 -17.82
C LEU A 43 2.93 6.13 -16.85
N HIS A 44 2.55 7.35 -16.49
CA HIS A 44 1.34 7.62 -15.74
C HIS A 44 0.08 7.12 -16.47
N GLY A 45 0.03 7.30 -17.79
CA GLY A 45 -1.01 6.73 -18.65
C GLY A 45 -1.12 5.21 -18.52
N PHE A 46 0.00 4.48 -18.49
CA PHE A 46 0.00 3.03 -18.25
C PHE A 46 -0.54 2.67 -16.85
N LEU A 47 -0.20 3.44 -15.82
CA LEU A 47 -0.77 3.24 -14.49
C LEU A 47 -2.28 3.48 -14.45
N LEU A 48 -2.75 4.47 -15.21
CA LEU A 48 -4.14 4.91 -15.24
C LEU A 48 -5.07 3.90 -15.94
N LEU A 49 -4.58 3.12 -16.91
CA LEU A 49 -5.39 2.14 -17.65
C LEU A 49 -6.17 1.15 -16.76
N PRO A 50 -5.55 0.39 -15.85
CA PRO A 50 -6.29 -0.50 -14.96
C PRO A 50 -7.22 0.26 -14.01
N THR A 51 -6.84 1.46 -13.58
CA THR A 51 -7.68 2.32 -12.73
C THR A 51 -8.96 2.74 -13.43
N LEU A 52 -8.86 3.23 -14.67
CA LEU A 52 -10.03 3.62 -15.46
C LEU A 52 -10.92 2.42 -15.76
N TRP A 53 -10.34 1.26 -16.06
CA TRP A 53 -11.11 0.04 -16.22
C TRP A 53 -11.86 -0.30 -14.93
N LEU A 54 -11.20 -0.28 -13.76
CA LEU A 54 -11.81 -0.52 -12.45
C LEU A 54 -12.83 0.53 -12.02
N LEU A 55 -12.80 1.74 -12.58
CA LEU A 55 -13.81 2.78 -12.32
C LEU A 55 -14.99 2.71 -13.29
N THR A 56 -14.87 1.96 -14.39
CA THR A 56 -15.87 1.90 -15.46
C THR A 56 -16.32 0.45 -15.70
N ALA A 57 -15.80 -0.23 -16.72
CA ALA A 57 -16.24 -1.56 -17.15
C ALA A 57 -15.96 -2.67 -16.12
N GLY A 58 -14.90 -2.50 -15.32
CA GLY A 58 -14.47 -3.41 -14.27
C GLY A 58 -14.95 -3.04 -12.87
N LYS A 59 -15.85 -2.04 -12.73
CA LYS A 59 -16.30 -1.52 -11.44
C LYS A 59 -16.67 -2.65 -10.47
N PRO A 60 -16.11 -2.67 -9.24
CA PRO A 60 -16.56 -3.58 -8.21
C PRO A 60 -18.04 -3.37 -7.93
N THR A 61 -18.82 -4.44 -8.11
CA THR A 61 -20.22 -4.58 -7.72
C THR A 61 -20.47 -4.33 -6.22
N MET A 62 -19.45 -4.48 -5.36
CA MET A 62 -19.54 -4.08 -3.94
C MET A 62 -19.77 -2.57 -3.74
N LEU A 63 -19.57 -1.75 -4.77
CA LEU A 63 -19.82 -0.30 -4.77
C LEU A 63 -21.18 0.06 -5.39
N ASN A 64 -22.10 -0.90 -5.48
CA ASN A 64 -23.46 -0.68 -5.94
C ASN A 64 -24.41 -0.77 -4.74
N ASP A 65 -25.31 0.20 -4.62
CA ASP A 65 -26.22 0.36 -3.47
C ASP A 65 -27.25 -0.77 -3.31
N GLU A 66 -27.39 -1.64 -4.31
CA GLU A 66 -28.33 -2.76 -4.34
C GLU A 66 -27.87 -3.99 -3.54
N ARG A 67 -26.66 -3.95 -2.94
CA ARG A 67 -26.09 -5.05 -2.13
C ARG A 67 -26.21 -4.79 -0.63
N ASP A 68 -25.82 -5.81 0.14
CA ASP A 68 -25.61 -5.77 1.59
C ASP A 68 -25.07 -4.40 2.07
N PRO A 69 -25.90 -3.59 2.78
CA PRO A 69 -25.55 -2.23 3.16
C PRO A 69 -24.28 -2.15 4.00
N LEU A 70 -23.99 -3.16 4.85
CA LEU A 70 -22.78 -3.16 5.66
C LEU A 70 -21.55 -3.32 4.78
N LYS A 71 -21.55 -4.28 3.85
CA LYS A 71 -20.41 -4.51 2.93
C LYS A 71 -20.16 -3.31 2.02
N THR A 72 -21.22 -2.68 1.53
CA THR A 72 -21.11 -1.45 0.73
C THR A 72 -20.48 -0.33 1.56
N THR A 73 -21.00 -0.11 2.77
CA THR A 73 -20.49 0.94 3.68
C THR A 73 -19.04 0.66 4.09
N ALA A 74 -18.69 -0.59 4.41
CA ALA A 74 -17.32 -1.02 4.73
C ALA A 74 -16.36 -0.83 3.55
N SER A 75 -16.83 -1.08 2.31
CA SER A 75 -16.04 -0.86 1.09
C SER A 75 -15.74 0.63 0.87
N PHE A 76 -16.71 1.51 1.06
CA PHE A 76 -16.48 2.96 1.00
C PHE A 76 -15.60 3.45 2.15
N ALA A 77 -15.79 2.94 3.37
CA ALA A 77 -14.94 3.27 4.51
C ALA A 77 -13.50 2.85 4.27
N TYR A 78 -13.27 1.65 3.72
CA TYR A 78 -11.96 1.17 3.29
C TYR A 78 -11.32 2.13 2.28
N LEU A 79 -12.03 2.47 1.20
CA LEU A 79 -11.52 3.39 0.18
C LEU A 79 -11.16 4.76 0.77
N ALA A 80 -12.03 5.34 1.58
CA ALA A 80 -11.80 6.64 2.21
C ALA A 80 -10.61 6.60 3.19
N PHE A 81 -10.53 5.55 4.01
CA PHE A 81 -9.43 5.35 4.97
C PHE A 81 -8.09 5.21 4.24
N ILE A 82 -8.01 4.33 3.24
CA ILE A 82 -6.77 4.10 2.49
C ILE A 82 -6.37 5.30 1.65
N LEU A 83 -7.31 5.99 0.99
CA LEU A 83 -6.98 7.20 0.23
C LEU A 83 -6.42 8.30 1.14
N THR A 84 -6.89 8.39 2.38
CA THR A 84 -6.39 9.39 3.33
C THR A 84 -5.03 8.99 3.90
N ILE A 85 -4.94 7.81 4.48
CA ILE A 85 -3.77 7.38 5.24
C ILE A 85 -2.64 6.89 4.32
N ALA A 86 -2.94 6.07 3.30
CA ALA A 86 -1.91 5.51 2.44
C ALA A 86 -1.32 6.58 1.52
N VAL A 87 -2.12 7.49 0.95
CA VAL A 87 -1.56 8.59 0.15
C VAL A 87 -0.75 9.55 1.02
N GLY A 88 -1.24 9.89 2.21
CA GLY A 88 -0.50 10.74 3.15
C GLY A 88 0.85 10.12 3.55
N GLN A 89 0.86 8.84 3.92
CA GLN A 89 2.07 8.10 4.24
C GLN A 89 3.00 8.00 3.03
N ALA A 90 2.45 7.68 1.85
CA ALA A 90 3.22 7.54 0.62
C ALA A 90 3.86 8.88 0.22
N PHE A 91 3.17 10.00 0.39
CA PHE A 91 3.74 11.33 0.14
C PHE A 91 4.94 11.63 1.03
N VAL A 92 4.85 11.33 2.33
CA VAL A 92 5.95 11.52 3.28
C VAL A 92 7.13 10.60 2.95
N TRP A 93 6.84 9.31 2.77
CA TRP A 93 7.81 8.31 2.33
C TRP A 93 8.55 8.75 1.06
N ASP A 94 7.78 9.16 0.06
CA ASP A 94 8.31 9.40 -1.27
C ASP A 94 9.20 10.66 -1.26
N SER A 95 8.74 11.68 -0.53
CA SER A 95 9.50 12.90 -0.27
C SER A 95 10.81 12.63 0.47
N VAL A 96 10.82 11.77 1.49
CA VAL A 96 12.03 11.44 2.25
C VAL A 96 13.04 10.73 1.37
N GLY A 97 12.63 9.72 0.60
CA GLY A 97 13.57 9.02 -0.28
C GLY A 97 14.09 9.89 -1.42
N ALA A 98 13.26 10.78 -1.97
CA ALA A 98 13.71 11.78 -2.95
C ALA A 98 14.72 12.78 -2.35
N GLN A 99 14.50 13.25 -1.11
CA GLN A 99 15.45 14.14 -0.42
C GLN A 99 16.79 13.48 -0.12
N ILE A 100 16.79 12.20 0.25
CA ILE A 100 18.02 11.41 0.45
C ILE A 100 18.71 11.13 -0.90
N GLY A 101 17.95 11.13 -2.00
CA GLY A 101 18.42 10.84 -3.35
C GLY A 101 18.34 9.35 -3.71
N ILE A 102 17.56 8.56 -2.96
CA ILE A 102 17.35 7.12 -3.22
C ILE A 102 16.68 6.92 -4.58
N TRP A 103 15.78 7.82 -4.96
CA TRP A 103 15.29 7.99 -6.32
C TRP A 103 15.37 9.45 -6.72
N THR A 104 15.58 9.67 -8.02
CA THR A 104 15.70 11.00 -8.61
C THR A 104 14.88 11.06 -9.90
N PHE A 105 14.23 12.20 -10.13
CA PHE A 105 13.41 12.44 -11.31
C PHE A 105 14.19 13.20 -12.38
N ASN A 106 13.98 12.85 -13.65
CA ASN A 106 14.61 13.56 -14.76
C ASN A 106 13.85 14.85 -15.07
N PRO A 107 14.46 16.03 -14.88
CA PRO A 107 13.78 17.32 -15.07
C PRO A 107 13.35 17.55 -16.52
N ALA A 108 13.93 16.85 -17.50
CA ALA A 108 13.52 16.95 -18.90
C ALA A 108 12.27 16.11 -19.24
N LYS A 109 11.87 15.19 -18.34
CA LYS A 109 10.79 14.22 -18.58
C LYS A 109 9.61 14.35 -17.62
N VAL A 110 9.66 15.33 -16.73
CA VAL A 110 8.62 15.63 -15.74
C VAL A 110 8.16 17.08 -15.87
N THR A 111 6.90 17.34 -15.57
CA THR A 111 6.36 18.69 -15.41
C THR A 111 6.64 19.16 -14.00
N GLY A 112 7.50 20.17 -13.89
CA GLY A 112 7.85 20.73 -12.59
C GLY A 112 6.69 21.51 -11.99
N LEU A 113 6.18 21.06 -10.83
CA LEU A 113 5.64 21.99 -9.82
C LEU A 113 6.75 22.82 -9.15
N GLY A 114 8.02 22.53 -9.44
CA GLY A 114 9.19 23.20 -8.87
C GLY A 114 9.42 22.83 -7.41
N ALA A 115 10.21 23.65 -6.72
CA ALA A 115 10.66 23.49 -5.33
C ALA A 115 9.54 23.44 -4.26
N ALA A 116 8.26 23.49 -4.65
CA ALA A 116 7.12 23.64 -3.75
C ALA A 116 6.66 22.34 -3.07
N THR A 117 6.86 21.18 -3.71
CA THR A 117 6.29 19.89 -3.25
C THR A 117 7.31 18.77 -3.06
N LEU A 118 8.61 19.03 -3.32
CA LEU A 118 9.71 18.04 -3.35
C LEU A 118 9.58 16.96 -4.45
N LEU A 119 8.36 16.63 -4.85
CA LEU A 119 8.00 15.65 -5.87
C LEU A 119 7.36 16.34 -7.10
N PRO A 120 7.58 15.84 -8.32
CA PRO A 120 6.83 16.26 -9.50
C PRO A 120 5.32 16.04 -9.34
N LEU A 121 4.49 16.78 -10.09
CA LEU A 121 3.03 16.62 -10.04
C LEU A 121 2.62 15.19 -10.42
N GLU A 122 3.29 14.61 -11.41
CA GLU A 122 3.05 13.26 -11.89
C GLU A 122 3.25 12.22 -10.80
N GLU A 123 4.26 12.43 -9.94
CA GLU A 123 4.52 11.55 -8.80
C GLU A 123 3.39 11.65 -7.78
N ILE A 124 2.97 12.87 -7.43
CA ILE A 124 1.86 13.05 -6.50
C ILE A 124 0.61 12.32 -7.03
N LEU A 125 0.27 12.51 -8.30
CA LEU A 125 -0.84 11.79 -8.92
C LEU A 125 -0.60 10.28 -9.01
N TRP A 126 0.65 9.85 -9.20
CA TRP A 126 1.04 8.44 -9.22
C TRP A 126 0.70 7.78 -7.87
N LEU A 127 0.98 8.46 -6.74
CA LEU A 127 0.59 7.97 -5.42
C LEU A 127 -0.92 7.73 -5.32
N PHE A 128 -1.74 8.68 -5.77
CA PHE A 128 -3.20 8.51 -5.78
C PHE A 128 -3.64 7.33 -6.65
N HIS A 129 -3.13 7.25 -7.89
CA HIS A 129 -3.51 6.19 -8.82
C HIS A 129 -3.04 4.82 -8.37
N HIS A 130 -1.85 4.69 -7.81
CA HIS A 130 -1.34 3.44 -7.27
C HIS A 130 -2.25 2.95 -6.14
N VAL A 131 -2.55 3.82 -5.18
CA VAL A 131 -3.41 3.50 -4.03
C VAL A 131 -4.82 3.11 -4.46
N ILE A 132 -5.47 3.93 -5.29
CA ILE A 132 -6.86 3.67 -5.69
C ILE A 132 -6.97 2.42 -6.58
N LYS A 133 -6.00 2.19 -7.48
CA LYS A 133 -5.93 0.96 -8.28
C LYS A 133 -5.84 -0.26 -7.40
N ALA A 134 -4.92 -0.27 -6.44
CA ALA A 134 -4.72 -1.39 -5.53
C ALA A 134 -5.97 -1.66 -4.68
N ALA A 135 -6.62 -0.60 -4.20
CA ALA A 135 -7.84 -0.72 -3.40
C ALA A 135 -9.03 -1.24 -4.20
N LEU A 136 -9.31 -0.66 -5.38
CA LEU A 136 -10.38 -1.13 -6.27
C LEU A 136 -10.12 -2.55 -6.77
N TRP A 137 -8.86 -2.91 -7.04
CA TRP A 137 -8.50 -4.27 -7.42
C TRP A 137 -8.79 -5.26 -6.29
N THR A 138 -8.50 -4.90 -5.04
CA THR A 138 -8.82 -5.72 -3.86
C THR A 138 -10.33 -5.98 -3.76
N LEU A 139 -11.14 -4.93 -3.91
CA LEU A 139 -12.61 -5.05 -3.97
C LEU A 139 -13.07 -5.90 -5.16
N LYS A 140 -12.34 -5.87 -6.28
CA LYS A 140 -12.68 -6.71 -7.43
C LYS A 140 -12.39 -8.18 -7.16
N MET A 141 -11.27 -8.48 -6.50
CA MET A 141 -10.87 -9.85 -6.17
C MET A 141 -11.76 -10.49 -5.10
N SER A 142 -12.39 -9.72 -4.21
CA SER A 142 -13.37 -10.26 -3.26
C SER A 142 -14.71 -10.65 -3.90
N GLU A 143 -14.92 -10.36 -5.20
CA GLU A 143 -16.13 -10.79 -5.92
C GLU A 143 -15.95 -12.14 -6.61
N TRP A 144 -14.70 -12.49 -6.89
CA TRP A 144 -14.39 -13.70 -7.62
C TRP A 144 -14.46 -14.87 -6.65
N THR A 145 -15.37 -15.81 -6.90
CA THR A 145 -15.62 -16.96 -6.02
C THR A 145 -14.34 -17.70 -5.63
N LEU A 146 -13.41 -17.82 -6.58
CA LEU A 146 -12.13 -18.49 -6.38
C LEU A 146 -11.25 -17.82 -5.30
N THR A 147 -11.33 -16.51 -5.17
CA THR A 147 -10.48 -15.71 -4.27
C THR A 147 -11.23 -15.26 -3.03
N ALA A 148 -12.55 -15.12 -3.12
CA ALA A 148 -13.43 -14.75 -2.02
C ALA A 148 -13.74 -15.91 -1.07
N ALA A 149 -13.79 -17.15 -1.57
CA ALA A 149 -14.13 -18.29 -0.73
C ALA A 149 -13.05 -18.56 0.32
N PRO A 150 -13.40 -18.64 1.61
CA PRO A 150 -12.44 -18.99 2.65
C PRO A 150 -12.04 -20.46 2.52
N ASP A 151 -10.73 -20.75 2.63
CA ASP A 151 -10.20 -22.13 2.65
C ASP A 151 -10.32 -22.77 4.05
N GLY A 152 -11.03 -22.12 4.98
CA GLY A 152 -11.31 -22.60 6.34
C GLY A 152 -11.84 -21.50 7.26
N THR A 153 -12.23 -21.86 8.48
CA THR A 153 -12.73 -20.90 9.47
C THR A 153 -11.61 -19.96 9.93
N PRO A 154 -11.83 -18.63 9.97
CA PRO A 154 -10.93 -17.70 10.63
C PRO A 154 -10.64 -18.14 12.07
N ALA A 155 -9.36 -18.17 12.44
CA ALA A 155 -8.93 -18.66 13.74
C ALA A 155 -7.87 -17.72 14.33
N PRO A 156 -7.95 -17.40 15.64
CA PRO A 156 -6.90 -16.63 16.29
C PRO A 156 -5.53 -17.28 16.10
N MET A 157 -4.54 -16.46 15.76
CA MET A 157 -3.16 -16.91 15.70
C MET A 157 -2.63 -17.17 17.12
N ALA A 158 -1.84 -18.22 17.28
CA ALA A 158 -1.19 -18.53 18.55
C ALA A 158 -0.36 -17.33 19.05
N ASP A 159 -0.46 -17.03 20.35
CA ASP A 159 0.18 -15.85 20.95
C ASP A 159 1.70 -15.82 20.73
N SER A 160 2.36 -16.99 20.73
CA SER A 160 3.79 -17.12 20.45
C SER A 160 4.15 -16.72 19.02
N VAL A 161 3.32 -17.11 18.04
CA VAL A 161 3.51 -16.74 16.62
C VAL A 161 3.24 -15.25 16.43
N ARG A 162 2.18 -14.72 17.06
CA ARG A 162 1.87 -13.29 17.02
C ARG A 162 3.02 -12.46 17.60
N ALA A 163 3.55 -12.87 18.76
CA ALA A 163 4.69 -12.22 19.41
C ALA A 163 5.97 -12.31 18.57
N ALA A 164 6.26 -13.47 17.96
CA ALA A 164 7.41 -13.63 17.08
C ALA A 164 7.32 -12.71 15.86
N GLY A 165 6.15 -12.62 15.21
CA GLY A 165 5.92 -11.70 14.10
C GLY A 165 6.14 -10.24 14.50
N ASN A 166 5.61 -9.83 15.66
CA ASN A 166 5.83 -8.48 16.20
C ASN A 166 7.31 -8.21 16.50
N ALA A 167 8.03 -9.18 17.07
CA ALA A 167 9.46 -9.05 17.35
C ALA A 167 10.27 -8.87 16.05
N VAL A 168 9.97 -9.65 15.01
CA VAL A 168 10.59 -9.52 13.69
C VAL A 168 10.32 -8.14 13.09
N LEU A 169 9.07 -7.68 13.10
CA LEU A 169 8.69 -6.38 12.52
C LEU A 169 9.27 -5.20 13.30
N ALA A 170 9.37 -5.32 14.63
CA ALA A 170 10.06 -4.33 15.47
C ALA A 170 11.56 -4.31 15.15
N ALA A 171 12.21 -5.48 15.04
CA ALA A 171 13.61 -5.58 14.66
C ALA A 171 13.87 -4.99 13.26
N MET A 172 12.99 -5.24 12.29
CA MET A 172 13.05 -4.64 10.95
C MET A 172 12.94 -3.11 11.02
N THR A 173 12.00 -2.58 11.80
CA THR A 173 11.86 -1.13 12.01
C THR A 173 13.16 -0.52 12.56
N LEU A 174 13.71 -1.13 13.61
CA LEU A 174 14.95 -0.66 14.24
C LEU A 174 16.15 -0.76 13.29
N ALA A 175 16.28 -1.86 12.55
CA ALA A 175 17.31 -2.03 11.53
C ALA A 175 17.15 -1.00 10.40
N GLY A 176 15.91 -0.67 10.02
CA GLY A 176 15.62 0.37 9.04
C GLY A 176 16.09 1.74 9.49
N LEU A 177 15.74 2.12 10.72
CA LEU A 177 16.19 3.38 11.32
C LEU A 177 17.73 3.44 11.43
N ALA A 178 18.37 2.34 11.84
CA ALA A 178 19.82 2.25 11.92
C ALA A 178 20.48 2.40 10.54
N ALA A 179 19.92 1.78 9.50
CA ALA A 179 20.42 1.92 8.12
C ALA A 179 20.24 3.34 7.58
N LEU A 180 19.17 4.05 7.93
CA LEU A 180 18.98 5.45 7.55
C LEU A 180 19.91 6.41 8.29
N ALA A 181 20.21 6.13 9.55
CA ALA A 181 21.10 6.93 10.39
C ALA A 181 22.60 6.67 10.13
N GLY A 182 22.93 5.54 9.52
CA GLY A 182 24.30 5.15 9.20
C GLY A 182 24.90 5.90 8.02
N ASP A 183 26.23 5.89 7.96
CA ASP A 183 27.00 6.50 6.87
C ASP A 183 26.99 5.65 5.58
N GLU A 184 26.60 4.37 5.68
CA GLU A 184 26.59 3.44 4.55
C GLU A 184 25.35 3.65 3.66
N ASP A 185 25.56 4.17 2.45
CA ASP A 185 24.46 4.46 1.52
C ASP A 185 23.74 3.20 1.00
N HIS A 186 24.44 2.08 0.83
CA HIS A 186 23.93 0.88 0.12
C HIS A 186 22.74 0.18 0.80
N HIS A 187 22.44 0.54 2.04
CA HIS A 187 21.32 -0.01 2.80
C HIS A 187 20.17 0.97 2.95
N LYS A 188 20.31 2.21 2.47
CA LYS A 188 19.31 3.27 2.72
C LYS A 188 17.98 2.99 2.02
N CYS A 189 17.97 2.36 0.84
CA CYS A 189 16.71 1.98 0.18
C CYS A 189 15.91 0.98 1.03
N LEU A 190 16.51 -0.17 1.38
CA LEU A 190 15.86 -1.17 2.25
C LEU A 190 15.59 -0.62 3.66
N GLY A 191 16.48 0.24 4.15
CA GLY A 191 16.37 0.88 5.45
C GLY A 191 15.16 1.81 5.53
N LEU A 192 14.95 2.59 4.47
CA LEU A 192 13.73 3.36 4.30
C LEU A 192 12.54 2.40 4.33
N ILE A 193 12.52 1.37 3.48
CA ILE A 193 11.38 0.43 3.34
C ILE A 193 10.98 -0.13 4.70
N ALA A 194 11.96 -0.65 5.44
CA ALA A 194 11.72 -1.24 6.75
C ALA A 194 11.22 -0.21 7.76
N THR A 195 11.74 1.03 7.75
CA THR A 195 11.32 2.11 8.66
C THR A 195 9.83 2.46 8.50
N PHE A 196 9.33 2.52 7.27
CA PHE A 196 7.95 2.95 7.02
C PHE A 196 6.95 1.79 6.97
N PHE A 197 7.32 0.66 6.37
CA PHE A 197 6.36 -0.42 6.12
C PHE A 197 6.36 -1.50 7.20
N ALA A 198 7.45 -1.74 7.92
CA ALA A 198 7.43 -2.73 9.01
C ALA A 198 6.46 -2.36 10.14
N PRO A 199 6.34 -1.08 10.59
CA PRO A 199 5.31 -0.69 11.55
C PRO A 199 3.88 -0.88 11.02
N VAL A 200 3.64 -0.55 9.74
CA VAL A 200 2.35 -0.77 9.09
C VAL A 200 2.01 -2.25 9.04
N PHE A 201 2.99 -3.09 8.69
CA PHE A 201 2.83 -4.54 8.71
C PHE A 201 2.62 -5.09 10.11
N ALA A 202 3.14 -4.44 11.16
CA ALA A 202 2.83 -4.83 12.53
C ALA A 202 1.34 -4.60 12.83
N VAL A 203 0.76 -3.49 12.38
CA VAL A 203 -0.68 -3.24 12.49
C VAL A 203 -1.48 -4.27 11.70
N VAL A 204 -1.14 -4.48 10.43
CA VAL A 204 -1.79 -5.49 9.57
C VAL A 204 -1.69 -6.90 10.17
N TRP A 205 -0.55 -7.25 10.74
CA TRP A 205 -0.33 -8.53 11.40
C TRP A 205 -1.24 -8.71 12.61
N ASN A 206 -1.32 -7.73 13.50
CA ASN A 206 -2.12 -7.86 14.72
C ASN A 206 -3.63 -7.84 14.43
N LEU A 207 -4.09 -7.07 13.43
CA LEU A 207 -5.50 -7.00 13.07
C LEU A 207 -5.94 -8.15 12.15
N GLY A 208 -5.04 -8.62 11.27
CA GLY A 208 -5.37 -9.49 10.16
C GLY A 208 -4.90 -10.93 10.28
N ALA A 209 -4.05 -11.27 11.25
CA ALA A 209 -3.42 -12.59 11.38
C ALA A 209 -4.42 -13.76 11.31
N ARG A 210 -5.63 -13.59 11.85
CA ARG A 210 -6.68 -14.64 11.84
C ARG A 210 -7.20 -14.96 10.44
N TYR A 211 -7.11 -14.02 9.51
CA TYR A 211 -7.60 -14.14 8.15
C TYR A 211 -6.53 -14.56 7.15
N LEU A 212 -5.23 -14.40 7.47
CA LEU A 212 -4.14 -14.67 6.54
C LEU A 212 -4.20 -16.09 5.95
N ARG A 213 -4.52 -17.09 6.78
CA ARG A 213 -4.61 -18.49 6.33
C ARG A 213 -5.93 -18.78 5.62
N SER A 214 -7.06 -18.37 6.20
CA SER A 214 -8.39 -18.65 5.63
C SER A 214 -8.61 -17.93 4.31
N HIS A 215 -8.03 -16.75 4.12
CA HIS A 215 -8.23 -15.89 2.95
C HIS A 215 -6.94 -15.66 2.15
N TRP A 216 -5.95 -16.55 2.24
CA TRP A 216 -4.63 -16.33 1.61
C TRP A 216 -4.73 -16.02 0.11
N ARG A 217 -5.74 -16.61 -0.57
CA ARG A 217 -6.02 -16.40 -2.00
C ARG A 217 -6.40 -14.96 -2.27
N LEU A 218 -7.28 -14.38 -1.45
CA LEU A 218 -7.64 -12.97 -1.52
C LEU A 218 -6.42 -12.08 -1.29
N PHE A 219 -5.61 -12.36 -0.27
CA PHE A 219 -4.38 -11.59 0.00
C PHE A 219 -3.43 -11.60 -1.20
N VAL A 220 -3.13 -12.79 -1.74
CA VAL A 220 -2.17 -12.95 -2.85
C VAL A 220 -2.71 -12.37 -4.15
N SER A 221 -3.97 -12.64 -4.49
CA SER A 221 -4.59 -12.15 -5.74
C SER A 221 -4.84 -10.65 -5.73
N SER A 222 -5.04 -10.06 -4.55
CA SER A 222 -5.17 -8.61 -4.41
C SER A 222 -3.81 -7.92 -4.47
N TRP A 223 -2.77 -8.57 -3.96
CA TRP A 223 -1.42 -8.00 -3.87
C TRP A 223 -0.62 -8.08 -5.17
N LEU A 224 -0.43 -9.29 -5.69
CA LEU A 224 0.58 -9.52 -6.74
C LEU A 224 0.24 -8.81 -8.06
N PRO A 225 -0.98 -8.89 -8.63
CA PRO A 225 -1.25 -8.26 -9.91
C PRO A 225 -1.03 -6.73 -9.94
N PRO A 226 -1.61 -5.92 -9.03
CA PRO A 226 -1.38 -4.48 -9.06
C PRO A 226 0.05 -4.11 -8.70
N GLY A 227 0.73 -4.90 -7.86
CA GLY A 227 2.12 -4.66 -7.45
C GLY A 227 3.10 -4.97 -8.57
N MET A 228 2.93 -6.11 -9.25
CA MET A 228 3.73 -6.45 -10.43
C MET A 228 3.48 -5.49 -11.58
N TRP A 229 2.26 -4.98 -11.77
CA TRP A 229 1.98 -3.93 -12.76
C TRP A 229 2.82 -2.67 -12.52
N THR A 230 2.88 -2.18 -11.27
CA THR A 230 3.72 -1.01 -10.92
C THR A 230 5.20 -1.31 -11.11
N VAL A 231 5.66 -2.51 -10.73
CA VAL A 231 7.05 -2.92 -10.95
C VAL A 231 7.42 -2.92 -12.43
N CYS A 232 6.52 -3.41 -13.30
CA CYS A 232 6.76 -3.41 -14.74
C CYS A 232 6.87 -1.98 -15.30
N ILE A 233 5.97 -1.07 -14.89
CA ILE A 233 6.06 0.33 -15.33
C ILE A 233 7.35 0.98 -14.83
N ASP A 234 7.78 0.68 -13.61
CA ASP A 234 9.03 1.16 -13.06
C ASP A 234 10.26 0.68 -13.84
N CYS A 235 10.28 -0.59 -14.23
CA CYS A 235 11.34 -1.09 -15.11
C CYS A 235 11.41 -0.30 -16.41
N VAL A 236 10.26 0.01 -17.02
CA VAL A 236 10.20 0.85 -18.24
C VAL A 236 10.67 2.28 -17.93
N GLY A 237 10.25 2.86 -16.81
CA GLY A 237 10.63 4.22 -16.42
C GLY A 237 12.13 4.41 -16.21
N GLN A 238 12.78 3.44 -15.56
CA GLN A 238 14.22 3.44 -15.39
C GLN A 238 14.98 3.23 -16.71
N GLN A 239 14.50 2.32 -17.56
CA GLN A 239 15.07 2.12 -18.91
C GLN A 239 14.98 3.39 -19.76
N GLN A 240 13.90 4.14 -19.61
CA GLN A 240 13.65 5.39 -20.31
C GLN A 240 14.30 6.60 -19.61
N GLY A 241 14.96 6.42 -18.47
CA GLY A 241 15.57 7.50 -17.70
C GLY A 241 14.57 8.58 -17.28
N VAL A 242 13.30 8.22 -17.05
CA VAL A 242 12.28 9.15 -16.51
C VAL A 242 12.57 9.41 -15.04
N TRP A 243 12.94 8.36 -14.32
CA TRP A 243 13.52 8.40 -12.99
C TRP A 243 14.63 7.37 -12.89
N SER A 244 15.41 7.43 -11.82
CA SER A 244 16.49 6.49 -11.58
C SER A 244 16.68 6.24 -10.10
N PHE A 245 17.11 5.02 -9.77
CA PHE A 245 17.56 4.64 -8.44
C PHE A 245 19.09 4.49 -8.46
N PRO A 246 19.85 5.48 -7.94
CA PRO A 246 21.31 5.40 -7.94
C PRO A 246 21.80 4.14 -7.25
N SER A 247 22.68 3.38 -7.90
CA SER A 247 23.18 2.09 -7.41
C SER A 247 23.82 2.17 -6.03
N ARG A 248 24.38 3.32 -5.65
CA ARG A 248 24.96 3.55 -4.32
C ARG A 248 23.97 3.38 -3.17
N TYR A 249 22.67 3.50 -3.40
CA TYR A 249 21.63 3.33 -2.38
C TYR A 249 21.00 1.93 -2.34
N LEU A 250 21.42 1.04 -3.24
CA LEU A 250 20.83 -0.28 -3.44
C LEU A 250 21.81 -1.37 -2.99
N THR A 251 21.27 -2.49 -2.53
CA THR A 251 22.09 -3.65 -2.14
C THR A 251 22.76 -4.36 -3.31
N GLY A 252 22.27 -4.14 -4.54
CA GLY A 252 22.77 -4.79 -5.75
C GLY A 252 22.22 -6.20 -5.98
N LEU A 253 21.28 -6.66 -5.15
CA LEU A 253 20.59 -7.94 -5.36
C LEU A 253 19.59 -7.82 -6.52
N SER A 254 19.71 -8.68 -7.53
CA SER A 254 18.76 -8.79 -8.64
C SER A 254 17.89 -10.05 -8.50
N THR A 255 16.59 -9.93 -8.82
CA THR A 255 15.62 -11.04 -8.76
C THR A 255 15.42 -11.75 -10.08
N LEU A 256 15.84 -11.15 -11.20
CA LEU A 256 15.79 -11.72 -12.54
C LEU A 256 17.19 -11.74 -13.18
N PRO A 257 17.45 -12.69 -14.12
CA PRO A 257 18.68 -12.72 -14.91
C PRO A 257 18.98 -11.35 -15.54
N GLU A 258 20.25 -11.01 -15.67
CA GLU A 258 20.73 -9.78 -16.33
C GLU A 258 20.41 -8.46 -15.60
N GLY A 259 20.00 -8.52 -14.32
CA GLY A 259 19.75 -7.30 -13.53
C GLY A 259 18.43 -6.62 -13.86
N LEU A 260 17.54 -7.32 -14.58
CA LEU A 260 16.27 -6.80 -15.09
C LEU A 260 15.32 -6.28 -14.00
N LEU A 261 15.45 -6.79 -12.78
CA LEU A 261 14.67 -6.35 -11.65
C LEU A 261 15.57 -6.34 -10.42
N LYS A 262 15.84 -5.15 -9.88
CA LYS A 262 16.56 -4.99 -8.62
C LYS A 262 15.58 -5.26 -7.47
N LEU A 263 15.98 -6.11 -6.53
CA LEU A 263 15.13 -6.56 -5.44
C LEU A 263 14.62 -5.39 -4.60
N ASP A 264 15.51 -4.44 -4.30
CA ASP A 264 15.21 -3.24 -3.51
C ASP A 264 14.05 -2.44 -4.14
N ILE A 265 14.09 -2.28 -5.45
CA ILE A 265 13.10 -1.51 -6.23
C ILE A 265 11.79 -2.27 -6.33
N ALA A 266 11.84 -3.58 -6.62
CA ALA A 266 10.66 -4.43 -6.59
C ALA A 266 9.97 -4.36 -5.23
N ALA A 267 10.77 -4.35 -4.15
CA ALA A 267 10.27 -4.27 -2.79
C ALA A 267 9.51 -2.96 -2.54
N VAL A 268 9.98 -1.79 -3.01
CA VAL A 268 9.28 -0.49 -2.86
C VAL A 268 7.82 -0.59 -3.29
N TYR A 269 7.56 -1.17 -4.46
CA TYR A 269 6.21 -1.29 -5.00
C TYR A 269 5.41 -2.45 -4.39
N LEU A 270 6.06 -3.59 -4.13
CA LEU A 270 5.36 -4.74 -3.57
C LEU A 270 4.93 -4.50 -2.12
N VAL A 271 5.78 -3.90 -1.27
CA VAL A 271 5.45 -3.65 0.14
C VAL A 271 4.36 -2.58 0.30
N SER A 272 4.43 -1.50 -0.49
CA SER A 272 3.41 -0.44 -0.50
C SER A 272 2.07 -0.96 -1.02
N THR A 273 2.08 -1.77 -2.09
CA THR A 273 0.87 -2.42 -2.59
C THR A 273 0.30 -3.40 -1.56
N PHE A 274 1.15 -4.17 -0.87
CA PHE A 274 0.69 -5.10 0.15
C PHE A 274 0.02 -4.38 1.31
N ALA A 275 0.58 -3.26 1.79
CA ALA A 275 -0.03 -2.47 2.87
C ALA A 275 -1.49 -2.07 2.57
N VAL A 276 -1.75 -1.60 1.33
CA VAL A 276 -3.08 -1.20 0.88
C VAL A 276 -4.02 -2.41 0.73
N THR A 277 -3.54 -3.45 0.06
CA THR A 277 -4.36 -4.61 -0.33
C THR A 277 -4.66 -5.53 0.87
N ALA A 278 -3.69 -5.72 1.77
CA ALA A 278 -3.86 -6.47 3.00
C ALA A 278 -4.88 -5.80 3.93
N THR A 279 -4.84 -4.47 4.06
CA THR A 279 -5.84 -3.72 4.83
C THR A 279 -7.25 -3.96 4.29
N GLY A 280 -7.43 -3.92 2.97
CA GLY A 280 -8.72 -4.20 2.33
C GLY A 280 -9.17 -5.64 2.54
N ALA A 281 -8.28 -6.61 2.34
CA ALA A 281 -8.57 -8.02 2.56
C ALA A 281 -9.03 -8.31 4.00
N ILE A 282 -8.43 -7.66 5.00
CA ILE A 282 -8.83 -7.77 6.41
C ILE A 282 -10.24 -7.22 6.63
N ILE A 283 -10.53 -6.01 6.15
CA ILE A 283 -11.84 -5.38 6.32
C ILE A 283 -12.94 -6.23 5.66
N LEU A 284 -12.68 -6.74 4.46
CA LEU A 284 -13.62 -7.56 3.71
C LEU A 284 -13.88 -8.89 4.41
N ALA A 285 -12.81 -9.63 4.76
CA ALA A 285 -12.93 -10.90 5.48
C ALA A 285 -13.61 -10.74 6.85
N ALA A 286 -13.32 -9.64 7.56
CA ALA A 286 -13.98 -9.34 8.82
C ALA A 286 -15.45 -8.97 8.65
N SER A 287 -15.80 -8.21 7.60
CA SER A 287 -17.20 -7.88 7.31
C SER A 287 -18.03 -9.12 6.95
N GLU A 288 -17.41 -10.10 6.28
CA GLU A 288 -18.01 -11.39 5.98
C GLU A 288 -18.24 -12.22 7.24
N GLU A 289 -17.20 -12.39 8.06
CA GLU A 289 -17.32 -13.11 9.34
C GLU A 289 -18.37 -12.44 10.25
N PHE A 290 -18.38 -11.11 10.31
CA PHE A 290 -19.32 -10.35 11.14
C PHE A 290 -20.77 -10.53 10.69
N ALA A 291 -21.04 -10.43 9.38
CA ALA A 291 -22.38 -10.64 8.83
C ALA A 291 -22.88 -12.08 9.04
N GLU A 292 -22.00 -13.08 8.96
CA GLU A 292 -22.36 -14.48 9.26
C GLU A 292 -22.79 -14.67 10.73
N LEU A 293 -22.11 -14.01 11.67
CA LEU A 293 -22.44 -14.03 13.09
C LEU A 293 -23.72 -13.26 13.42
N GLY A 294 -24.01 -12.18 12.68
CA GLY A 294 -25.18 -11.31 12.83
C GLY A 294 -26.51 -11.90 12.33
N THR A 295 -26.50 -13.05 11.67
CA THR A 295 -27.73 -13.77 11.28
C THR A 295 -28.54 -14.37 12.45
N ALA A 296 -28.14 -14.10 13.71
CA ALA A 296 -28.99 -14.28 14.89
C ALA A 296 -29.96 -13.08 15.03
N PRO A 297 -31.27 -13.32 15.32
CA PRO A 297 -32.32 -12.35 15.09
C PRO A 297 -32.31 -11.20 16.12
N SER A 298 -31.59 -10.12 15.84
CA SER A 298 -31.86 -8.80 16.41
C SER A 298 -31.44 -7.70 15.44
N ALA A 299 -32.45 -7.09 14.82
CA ALA A 299 -32.35 -6.09 13.76
C ALA A 299 -31.95 -4.69 14.26
N ASP A 300 -31.00 -4.59 15.19
CA ASP A 300 -30.37 -3.32 15.53
C ASP A 300 -29.17 -3.13 14.61
N ALA A 301 -29.21 -2.05 13.82
CA ALA A 301 -28.32 -1.82 12.68
C ALA A 301 -26.84 -2.05 13.01
N GLU A 302 -26.27 -3.08 12.40
CA GLU A 302 -24.83 -3.33 12.37
C GLU A 302 -24.09 -2.08 11.91
N SER A 303 -23.39 -1.39 12.82
CA SER A 303 -22.71 -0.15 12.50
C SER A 303 -21.26 -0.39 12.08
N LEU A 304 -20.69 0.52 11.29
CA LEU A 304 -19.24 0.53 11.00
C LEU A 304 -18.39 0.51 12.28
N TRP A 305 -18.92 1.08 13.37
CA TRP A 305 -18.24 1.10 14.65
C TRP A 305 -18.16 -0.30 15.28
N ASP A 306 -19.21 -1.09 15.16
CA ASP A 306 -19.22 -2.47 15.66
C ASP A 306 -18.26 -3.35 14.85
N LEU A 307 -18.23 -3.18 13.53
CA LEU A 307 -17.25 -3.84 12.67
C LEU A 307 -15.81 -3.43 13.04
N PHE A 308 -15.57 -2.14 13.30
CA PHE A 308 -14.26 -1.66 13.75
C PHE A 308 -13.84 -2.30 15.08
N LEU A 309 -14.73 -2.34 16.07
CA LEU A 309 -14.47 -3.00 17.36
C LEU A 309 -14.27 -4.50 17.20
N PHE A 310 -15.00 -5.14 16.29
CA PHE A 310 -14.86 -6.55 15.95
C PHE A 310 -13.46 -6.86 15.40
N ILE A 311 -12.97 -6.04 14.47
CA ILE A 311 -11.61 -6.13 13.92
C ILE A 311 -10.58 -5.92 15.04
N LEU A 312 -10.73 -4.88 15.86
CA LEU A 312 -9.77 -4.52 16.90
C LEU A 312 -9.64 -5.60 17.99
N HIS A 313 -10.76 -6.23 18.37
CA HIS A 313 -10.79 -7.25 19.42
C HIS A 313 -10.66 -8.68 18.88
N GLY A 314 -10.47 -8.85 17.57
CA GLY A 314 -10.20 -10.14 16.93
C GLY A 314 -11.33 -11.15 17.11
N ALA A 315 -12.58 -10.76 16.82
CA ALA A 315 -13.79 -11.55 17.05
C ALA A 315 -13.84 -12.09 18.48
N ALA A 316 -13.89 -11.19 19.47
CA ALA A 316 -13.89 -11.60 20.87
C ALA A 316 -15.17 -12.40 21.18
N PRO A 317 -15.08 -13.69 21.55
CA PRO A 317 -16.26 -14.47 21.97
C PRO A 317 -16.94 -13.83 23.19
N LYS A 318 -16.18 -13.08 24.00
CA LYS A 318 -16.70 -12.31 25.13
C LYS A 318 -17.47 -11.05 24.72
N THR A 319 -17.21 -10.47 23.55
CA THR A 319 -18.00 -9.34 23.05
C THR A 319 -19.31 -9.86 22.47
N ALA A 320 -19.32 -11.02 21.81
CA ALA A 320 -20.55 -11.72 21.46
C ALA A 320 -21.38 -12.11 22.70
N GLU A 321 -20.75 -12.65 23.76
CA GLU A 321 -21.43 -12.89 25.05
C GLU A 321 -21.90 -11.60 25.71
N ARG A 322 -21.11 -10.51 25.70
CA ARG A 322 -21.50 -9.22 26.31
C ARG A 322 -22.60 -8.51 25.53
N VAL A 323 -22.60 -8.60 24.21
CA VAL A 323 -23.67 -8.11 23.35
C VAL A 323 -24.92 -8.94 23.62
N ALA A 324 -24.82 -10.28 23.62
CA ALA A 324 -25.93 -11.17 23.98
C ALA A 324 -26.46 -10.97 25.41
N GLN A 325 -25.60 -10.59 26.36
CA GLN A 325 -25.98 -10.27 27.75
C GLN A 325 -26.50 -8.83 27.91
N ALA A 326 -26.13 -7.91 27.01
CA ALA A 326 -26.59 -6.51 27.02
C ALA A 326 -27.90 -6.33 26.24
N MET A 327 -28.28 -7.28 25.38
CA MET A 327 -29.61 -7.32 24.79
C MET A 327 -30.65 -7.60 25.88
N PRO A 328 -31.72 -6.81 26.01
CA PRO A 328 -32.79 -7.13 26.93
C PRO A 328 -33.35 -8.52 26.58
N PRO A 329 -33.66 -9.38 27.58
CA PRO A 329 -34.25 -10.68 27.31
C PRO A 329 -35.48 -10.47 26.45
N ALA A 330 -35.52 -11.13 25.28
CA ALA A 330 -36.64 -11.06 24.35
C ALA A 330 -37.93 -11.18 25.15
N SER A 331 -38.68 -10.08 25.24
CA SER A 331 -39.91 -10.06 26.00
C SER A 331 -40.78 -11.17 25.43
N SER A 332 -41.24 -12.06 26.30
CA SER A 332 -42.07 -13.22 26.01
C SER A 332 -43.47 -12.86 25.48
N SER A 333 -43.63 -11.71 24.84
CA SER A 333 -44.91 -11.09 24.46
C SER A 333 -45.48 -11.56 23.12
N TRP A 334 -44.86 -12.52 22.43
CA TRP A 334 -45.39 -13.07 21.16
C TRP A 334 -45.94 -14.51 21.26
N ARG A 335 -46.46 -14.90 22.44
CA ARG A 335 -47.33 -16.08 22.58
C ARG A 335 -48.74 -15.72 23.06
N VAL A 336 -49.40 -14.76 22.42
CA VAL A 336 -50.88 -14.73 22.38
C VAL A 336 -51.25 -14.10 21.05
N LEU A 337 -51.92 -14.88 20.19
CA LEU A 337 -52.86 -14.52 19.11
C LEU A 337 -52.85 -15.65 18.06
N SER A 338 -53.35 -16.81 18.48
CA SER A 338 -53.93 -17.83 17.60
C SER A 338 -54.86 -18.71 18.42
N ALA A 339 -55.97 -18.12 18.87
CA ALA A 339 -57.20 -18.81 19.26
C ALA A 339 -58.28 -17.73 19.51
N GLU A 340 -58.96 -17.34 18.44
CA GLU A 340 -60.42 -17.11 18.31
C GLU A 340 -60.73 -16.60 16.90
#